data_AF-A0A4Q2Y200-F1
#
_entry.id   AF-A0A4Q2Y200-F1
#
_cell.length_a   1.000
_cell.length_b   1.000
_cell.length_c   1.000
_cell.angle_alpha   90.00
_cell.angle_beta   90.00
_cell.angle_gamma   90.00
#
_symmetry.space_group_name_H-M   'P 1'
#
loop_
_entity.id
_entity.type
_entity.pdbx_description
1 polymer ?
#
loop_
_entity_poly.entity_id
_entity_poly.type
_entity_poly.pdbx_seq_one_letter_code
_entity_poly.pdbx_strand_id
1 'polypeptide(L)'
;GSITGSFIMTTDTFWKIIGDVHRESGGDMDRKCSLLEKRLLGLDEEDLRGFTENFDRLDAEAYSWSLWAAADVMNGGCGDDTFSDFRAALISQGREIYERAMVDPDSLVELETGSVDLFHEGYQYVAHRVCDQRGIRSVNRMMVFPDEPSGEEWKQEDLPRLLPRLSARYDPDLPDEMDGREVMDGPRVKRRPWWQFWK
;
A
#
# COMPACT_ATOMS: atom_id res chain seq x y z
N GLY A 1 14.71 26.27 -33.53
CA GLY A 1 13.69 25.25 -33.30
C GLY A 1 14.14 24.40 -32.15
N SER A 2 13.36 24.40 -31.07
CA SER A 2 13.37 23.37 -30.03
C SER A 2 11.98 23.39 -29.43
N ILE A 3 11.09 22.55 -29.96
CA ILE A 3 9.91 22.14 -29.21
C ILE A 3 10.44 20.98 -28.37
N THR A 4 10.91 21.28 -27.16
CA THR A 4 11.03 20.26 -26.12
C THR A 4 9.60 19.87 -25.80
N GLY A 5 9.11 18.83 -26.46
CA GLY A 5 7.88 18.16 -26.07
C GLY A 5 8.12 17.60 -24.69
N SER A 6 7.64 18.33 -23.68
CA SER A 6 7.38 17.81 -22.35
C SER A 6 6.52 16.55 -22.51
N PHE A 7 7.10 15.41 -22.15
CA PHE A 7 6.33 14.19 -21.94
C PHE A 7 6.03 14.15 -20.45
N ILE A 8 4.94 14.78 -20.03
CA ILE A 8 4.42 14.62 -18.66
C ILE A 8 4.30 13.12 -18.38
N MET A 9 4.86 12.66 -17.26
CA MET A 9 4.77 11.28 -16.76
C MET A 9 3.35 10.73 -16.92
N THR A 10 3.19 9.74 -17.81
CA THR A 10 1.92 9.04 -17.97
C THR A 10 1.74 7.98 -16.90
N THR A 11 0.50 7.59 -16.64
CA THR A 11 0.19 6.50 -15.71
C THR A 11 0.83 5.16 -16.14
N ASP A 12 0.97 4.91 -17.45
CA ASP A 12 1.68 3.73 -17.95
C ASP A 12 3.18 3.77 -17.66
N THR A 13 3.83 4.93 -17.80
CA THR A 13 5.25 5.10 -17.46
C THR A 13 5.47 4.98 -15.96
N PHE A 14 4.58 5.55 -15.14
CA PHE A 14 4.57 5.37 -13.68
C PHE A 14 4.55 3.86 -13.32
N TRP A 15 3.57 3.12 -13.86
CA TRP A 15 3.43 1.70 -13.58
C TRP A 15 4.59 0.87 -14.11
N LYS A 16 5.22 1.29 -15.22
CA LYS A 16 6.45 0.66 -15.72
C LYS A 16 7.59 0.80 -14.71
N ILE A 17 7.79 1.99 -14.13
CA ILE A 17 8.83 2.21 -13.11
C ILE A 17 8.57 1.33 -11.89
N ILE A 18 7.34 1.34 -11.36
CA ILE A 18 6.94 0.51 -10.22
C ILE A 18 7.16 -0.98 -10.50
N GLY A 19 6.71 -1.46 -11.66
CA GLY A 19 6.83 -2.87 -12.04
C GLY A 19 8.28 -3.32 -12.23
N ASP A 20 9.15 -2.46 -12.78
CA ASP A 20 10.58 -2.75 -12.90
C ASP A 20 11.26 -2.79 -11.53
N VAL A 21 10.92 -1.85 -10.63
CA VAL A 21 11.40 -1.84 -9.23
C VAL A 21 10.94 -3.09 -8.48
N HIS A 22 9.67 -3.48 -8.62
CA HIS A 22 9.12 -4.69 -8.01
C HIS A 22 9.87 -5.95 -8.48
N ARG A 23 10.08 -6.09 -9.80
CA ARG A 23 10.82 -7.23 -10.37
C ARG A 23 12.28 -7.27 -9.94
N GLU A 24 12.97 -6.12 -9.95
CA GLU A 24 14.40 -6.02 -9.63
C GLU A 24 14.67 -6.18 -8.14
N SER A 25 13.73 -5.80 -7.26
CA SER A 25 13.84 -6.02 -5.82
C SER A 25 13.66 -7.49 -5.43
N GLY A 26 12.87 -8.24 -6.21
CA GLY A 26 12.47 -9.60 -5.84
C GLY A 26 11.45 -9.62 -4.70
N GLY A 27 10.65 -8.55 -4.55
CA GLY A 27 9.64 -8.42 -3.50
C GLY A 27 10.11 -7.71 -2.23
N ASP A 28 11.42 -7.63 -1.99
CA ASP A 28 12.02 -7.00 -0.81
C ASP A 28 11.74 -5.48 -0.74
N MET A 29 11.09 -5.03 0.32
CA MET A 29 10.60 -3.65 0.44
C MET A 29 11.71 -2.61 0.62
N ASP A 30 12.74 -2.90 1.41
CA ASP A 30 13.90 -2.01 1.58
C ASP A 30 14.63 -1.77 0.25
N ARG A 31 14.77 -2.85 -0.53
CA ARG A 31 15.34 -2.81 -1.87
C ARG A 31 14.42 -2.08 -2.84
N LYS A 32 13.09 -2.22 -2.75
CA LYS A 32 12.16 -1.40 -3.53
C LYS A 32 12.34 0.08 -3.23
N CYS A 33 12.43 0.48 -1.96
CA CYS A 33 12.69 1.87 -1.55
C CYS A 33 13.99 2.40 -2.19
N SER A 34 15.09 1.65 -2.05
CA SER A 34 16.40 2.03 -2.58
C SER A 34 16.43 2.11 -4.12
N LEU A 35 15.81 1.16 -4.80
CA LEU A 35 15.74 1.14 -6.26
C LEU A 35 14.85 2.26 -6.79
N LEU A 36 13.71 2.49 -6.15
CA LEU A 36 12.79 3.57 -6.53
C LEU A 36 13.49 4.93 -6.38
N GLU A 37 14.12 5.20 -5.23
CA GLU A 37 14.89 6.42 -5.01
C GLU A 37 15.91 6.66 -6.14
N LYS A 38 16.69 5.62 -6.48
CA LYS A 38 17.66 5.67 -7.58
C LYS A 38 17.02 6.02 -8.93
N ARG A 39 15.84 5.46 -9.25
CA ARG A 39 15.11 5.79 -10.50
C ARG A 39 14.66 7.24 -10.50
N LEU A 40 14.06 7.70 -9.40
CA LEU A 40 13.50 9.04 -9.27
C LEU A 40 14.58 10.14 -9.29
N LEU A 41 15.76 9.88 -8.73
CA LEU A 41 16.91 10.78 -8.84
C LEU A 41 17.40 10.97 -10.28
N GLY A 42 17.13 10.00 -11.17
CA GLY A 42 17.49 10.06 -12.59
C GLY A 42 16.47 10.73 -13.50
N LEU A 43 15.27 11.04 -12.99
CA LEU A 43 14.21 11.71 -13.77
C LEU A 43 14.48 13.21 -13.89
N ASP A 44 13.98 13.86 -14.95
CA ASP A 44 13.88 15.31 -14.95
C ASP A 44 12.83 15.81 -13.94
N GLU A 45 12.74 17.12 -13.76
CA GLU A 45 11.83 17.70 -12.76
C GLU A 45 10.36 17.43 -13.08
N GLU A 46 9.98 17.45 -14.36
CA GLU A 46 8.59 17.30 -14.78
C GLU A 46 8.12 15.86 -14.61
N ASP A 47 8.97 14.90 -14.98
CA ASP A 47 8.71 13.47 -14.76
C ASP A 47 8.64 13.12 -13.28
N LEU A 48 9.50 13.71 -12.44
CA LEU A 48 9.46 13.48 -10.99
C LEU A 48 8.16 14.03 -10.37
N ARG A 49 7.73 15.22 -10.78
CA ARG A 49 6.45 15.80 -10.35
C ARG A 49 5.29 14.90 -10.76
N GLY A 50 5.25 14.48 -12.03
CA GLY A 50 4.19 13.61 -12.52
C GLY A 50 4.20 12.21 -11.91
N PHE A 51 5.37 11.68 -11.52
CA PHE A 51 5.45 10.44 -10.73
C PHE A 51 4.78 10.63 -9.37
N THR A 52 5.11 11.72 -8.68
CA THR A 52 4.56 12.05 -7.35
C THR A 52 3.05 12.24 -7.42
N GLU A 53 2.55 12.95 -8.44
CA GLU A 53 1.10 13.14 -8.66
C GLU A 53 0.36 11.82 -8.93
N ASN A 54 0.94 10.91 -9.73
CA ASN A 54 0.34 9.59 -9.93
C ASN A 54 0.33 8.76 -8.64
N PHE A 55 1.41 8.82 -7.86
CA PHE A 55 1.50 8.12 -6.58
C PHE A 55 0.44 8.62 -5.60
N ASP A 56 0.40 9.94 -5.36
CA ASP A 56 -0.54 10.56 -4.43
C ASP A 56 -2.00 10.29 -4.85
N ARG A 57 -2.28 10.22 -6.16
CA ARG A 57 -3.62 9.94 -6.68
C ARG A 57 -4.03 8.51 -6.36
N LEU A 58 -3.15 7.55 -6.62
CA LEU A 58 -3.41 6.15 -6.35
C LEU A 58 -3.52 5.89 -4.85
N ASP A 59 -2.68 6.53 -4.03
CA ASP A 59 -2.80 6.41 -2.57
C ASP A 59 -4.16 6.94 -2.05
N ALA A 60 -4.60 8.10 -2.57
CA ALA A 60 -5.91 8.65 -2.24
C ALA A 60 -7.08 7.79 -2.76
N GLU A 61 -6.96 7.20 -3.96
CA GLU A 61 -7.95 6.27 -4.51
C GLU A 61 -8.07 5.00 -3.66
N ALA A 62 -6.95 4.45 -3.19
CA ALA A 62 -6.93 3.27 -2.33
C ALA A 62 -7.45 3.53 -0.91
N TYR A 63 -7.66 4.80 -0.52
CA TYR A 63 -8.25 5.17 0.76
C TYR A 63 -9.75 4.86 0.78
N SER A 64 -10.07 3.59 1.03
CA SER A 64 -11.42 3.03 1.01
C SER A 64 -11.64 2.07 2.17
N TRP A 65 -12.87 2.00 2.65
CA TRP A 65 -13.26 1.08 3.73
C TRP A 65 -13.06 -0.39 3.35
N SER A 66 -13.28 -0.75 2.08
CA SER A 66 -13.15 -2.12 1.59
C SER A 66 -11.70 -2.62 1.60
N LEU A 67 -10.72 -1.78 1.21
CA LEU A 67 -9.31 -2.11 1.34
C LEU A 67 -8.84 -2.06 2.80
N TRP A 68 -9.41 -1.17 3.62
CA TRP A 68 -9.11 -1.15 5.04
C TRP A 68 -9.57 -2.45 5.72
N ALA A 69 -10.74 -2.97 5.38
CA ALA A 69 -11.20 -4.28 5.85
C ALA A 69 -10.19 -5.38 5.55
N ALA A 70 -9.63 -5.41 4.34
CA ALA A 70 -8.62 -6.39 3.96
C ALA A 70 -7.33 -6.22 4.77
N ALA A 71 -6.85 -4.99 4.91
CA ALA A 71 -5.69 -4.68 5.75
C ALA A 71 -5.90 -5.10 7.21
N ASP A 72 -7.10 -4.85 7.77
CA ASP A 72 -7.47 -5.26 9.13
C ASP A 72 -7.41 -6.78 9.32
N VAL A 73 -8.03 -7.54 8.40
CA VAL A 73 -8.02 -9.00 8.45
C VAL A 73 -6.59 -9.57 8.33
N MET A 74 -5.80 -9.04 7.39
CA MET A 74 -4.43 -9.53 7.13
C MET A 74 -3.48 -9.23 8.30
N ASN A 75 -3.62 -8.08 8.94
CA ASN A 75 -2.76 -7.64 10.04
C ASN A 75 -3.27 -8.05 11.44
N GLY A 76 -4.56 -8.42 11.55
CA GLY A 76 -5.21 -8.61 12.85
C GLY A 76 -5.55 -7.29 13.56
N GLY A 77 -5.90 -6.27 12.79
CA GLY A 77 -6.15 -4.90 13.24
C GLY A 77 -5.42 -3.87 12.36
N CYS A 78 -6.07 -2.78 11.97
CA CYS A 78 -5.44 -1.73 11.17
C CYS A 78 -5.89 -0.32 11.59
N GLY A 79 -4.95 0.54 11.97
CA GLY A 79 -5.19 1.97 12.24
C GLY A 79 -4.75 2.85 11.07
N ASP A 80 -4.96 4.16 11.17
CA ASP A 80 -4.67 5.13 10.09
C ASP A 80 -3.25 5.00 9.51
N ASP A 81 -2.23 5.03 10.39
CA ASP A 81 -0.82 4.98 9.99
C ASP A 81 -0.50 3.65 9.29
N THR A 82 -0.94 2.54 9.89
CA THR A 82 -0.76 1.20 9.30
C THR A 82 -1.49 1.05 7.97
N PHE A 83 -2.66 1.69 7.81
CA PHE A 83 -3.39 1.66 6.55
C PHE A 83 -2.69 2.51 5.47
N SER A 84 -2.03 3.60 5.86
CA SER A 84 -1.16 4.37 4.97
C SER A 84 0.00 3.54 4.43
N ASP A 85 0.70 2.83 5.31
CA ASP A 85 1.78 1.92 4.93
C ASP A 85 1.26 0.82 3.98
N PHE A 86 0.08 0.27 4.28
CA PHE A 86 -0.58 -0.73 3.45
C PHE A 86 -0.86 -0.27 2.03
N ARG A 87 -1.46 0.91 1.85
CA ARG A 87 -1.77 1.42 0.50
C ARG A 87 -0.50 1.67 -0.32
N ALA A 88 0.53 2.25 0.31
CA ALA A 88 1.81 2.47 -0.34
C ALA A 88 2.48 1.15 -0.75
N ALA A 89 2.49 0.16 0.15
CA ALA A 89 3.02 -1.16 -0.13
C ALA A 89 2.20 -1.90 -1.22
N LEU A 90 0.88 -1.72 -1.27
CA LEU A 90 0.01 -2.27 -2.31
C LEU A 90 0.35 -1.69 -3.69
N ILE A 91 0.55 -0.36 -3.80
CA ILE A 91 1.03 0.27 -5.04
C ILE A 91 2.37 -0.35 -5.47
N SER A 92 3.27 -0.61 -4.52
CA SER A 92 4.58 -1.22 -4.80
C SER A 92 4.53 -2.65 -5.35
N GLN A 93 3.36 -3.32 -5.31
CA GLN A 93 3.16 -4.64 -5.92
C GLN A 93 2.93 -4.54 -7.43
N GLY A 94 2.71 -3.34 -7.95
CA GLY A 94 2.48 -3.08 -9.36
C GLY A 94 0.99 -3.09 -9.74
N ARG A 95 0.76 -2.70 -11.00
CA ARG A 95 -0.56 -2.32 -11.52
C ARG A 95 -1.61 -3.42 -11.37
N GLU A 96 -1.29 -4.64 -11.78
CA GLU A 96 -2.27 -5.74 -11.83
C GLU A 96 -2.79 -6.08 -10.44
N ILE A 97 -1.90 -6.21 -9.45
CA ILE A 97 -2.27 -6.52 -8.06
C ILE A 97 -3.07 -5.36 -7.48
N TYR A 98 -2.62 -4.12 -7.68
CA TYR A 98 -3.31 -2.93 -7.23
C TYR A 98 -4.72 -2.83 -7.81
N GLU A 99 -4.87 -2.85 -9.14
CA GLU A 99 -6.17 -2.70 -9.81
C GLU A 99 -7.13 -3.84 -9.45
N ARG A 100 -6.63 -5.06 -9.28
CA ARG A 100 -7.45 -6.20 -8.84
C ARG A 100 -7.93 -6.03 -7.40
N ALA A 101 -7.07 -5.62 -6.48
CA ALA A 101 -7.44 -5.39 -5.08
C ALA A 101 -8.43 -4.24 -4.91
N MET A 102 -8.35 -3.20 -5.76
CA MET A 102 -9.31 -2.10 -5.79
C MET A 102 -10.74 -2.57 -6.14
N VAL A 103 -10.87 -3.64 -6.93
CA VAL A 103 -12.16 -4.22 -7.34
C VAL A 103 -12.62 -5.32 -6.39
N ASP A 104 -11.69 -6.18 -5.98
CA ASP A 104 -11.92 -7.33 -5.12
C ASP A 104 -10.80 -7.40 -4.06
N PRO A 105 -10.97 -6.76 -2.90
CA PRO A 105 -9.97 -6.81 -1.83
C PRO A 105 -9.68 -8.23 -1.33
N ASP A 106 -10.64 -9.17 -1.46
CA ASP A 106 -10.46 -10.57 -1.05
C ASP A 106 -9.45 -11.31 -1.94
N SER A 107 -9.16 -10.78 -3.13
CA SER A 107 -8.11 -11.29 -4.03
C SER A 107 -6.69 -11.18 -3.46
N LEU A 108 -6.48 -10.35 -2.43
CA LEU A 108 -5.17 -10.21 -1.76
C LEU A 108 -4.72 -11.50 -1.05
N VAL A 109 -5.63 -12.45 -0.83
CA VAL A 109 -5.32 -13.80 -0.32
C VAL A 109 -4.35 -14.58 -1.23
N GLU A 110 -4.23 -14.18 -2.50
CA GLU A 110 -3.37 -14.79 -3.52
C GLU A 110 -1.92 -14.32 -3.44
N LEU A 111 -1.65 -13.24 -2.70
CA LEU A 111 -0.28 -12.88 -2.37
C LEU A 111 0.26 -13.94 -1.42
N GLU A 112 1.39 -14.56 -1.78
CA GLU A 112 2.03 -15.57 -0.95
C GLU A 112 2.39 -14.97 0.41
N THR A 113 1.78 -15.47 1.49
CA THR A 113 2.08 -15.00 2.85
C THR A 113 3.53 -15.30 3.19
N GLY A 114 4.25 -14.29 3.68
CA GLY A 114 5.64 -14.40 4.12
C GLY A 114 6.69 -13.88 3.14
N SER A 115 6.34 -13.63 1.87
CA SER A 115 7.28 -13.07 0.88
C SER A 115 7.11 -11.57 0.63
N VAL A 116 6.00 -10.97 1.09
CA VAL A 116 5.68 -9.56 0.87
C VAL A 116 5.31 -8.89 2.18
N ASP A 117 6.12 -7.91 2.59
CA ASP A 117 5.79 -7.01 3.69
C ASP A 117 4.83 -5.91 3.20
N LEU A 118 3.52 -6.17 3.34
CA LEU A 118 2.48 -5.23 2.96
C LEU A 118 2.25 -4.13 3.99
N PHE A 119 2.97 -4.10 5.12
CA PHE A 119 2.80 -3.08 6.15
C PHE A 119 4.13 -2.33 6.39
N HIS A 120 4.98 -2.32 5.37
CA HIS A 120 6.30 -1.71 5.41
C HIS A 120 6.21 -0.18 5.46
N GLU A 121 6.62 0.38 6.59
CA GLU A 121 6.78 1.83 6.75
C GLU A 121 7.94 2.33 5.89
N GLY A 122 7.70 3.39 5.12
CA GLY A 122 8.77 4.17 4.48
C GLY A 122 8.61 4.33 2.97
N TYR A 123 7.95 3.40 2.30
CA TYR A 123 7.77 3.42 0.85
C TYR A 123 6.99 4.67 0.40
N GLN A 124 5.96 5.07 1.17
CA GLN A 124 5.15 6.27 0.98
C GLN A 124 5.96 7.56 0.92
N TYR A 125 7.13 7.61 1.57
CA TYR A 125 7.93 8.83 1.67
C TYR A 125 8.97 8.97 0.56
N VAL A 126 9.23 7.92 -0.23
CA VAL A 126 10.37 7.88 -1.17
C VAL A 126 10.29 9.02 -2.19
N ALA A 127 9.16 9.19 -2.86
CA ALA A 127 9.00 10.21 -3.91
C ALA A 127 9.11 11.65 -3.35
N HIS A 128 8.44 11.92 -2.23
CA HIS A 128 8.49 13.23 -1.57
C HIS A 128 9.89 13.55 -1.02
N ARG A 129 10.60 12.56 -0.47
CA ARG A 129 11.99 12.72 -0.03
C ARG A 129 12.93 13.09 -1.18
N VAL A 130 12.77 12.48 -2.35
CA VAL A 130 13.55 12.84 -3.55
C VAL A 130 13.21 14.24 -4.04
N CYS A 131 11.93 14.64 -4.01
CA CYS A 131 11.52 16.02 -4.32
C CYS A 131 12.21 17.03 -3.37
N ASP A 132 12.13 16.77 -2.06
CA ASP A 132 12.74 17.62 -1.03
C ASP A 132 14.26 17.72 -1.19
N GLN A 133 14.95 16.60 -1.44
CA GLN A 133 16.40 16.57 -1.69
C GLN A 133 16.80 17.41 -2.89
N ARG A 134 15.95 17.46 -3.93
CA ARG A 134 16.19 18.24 -5.16
C ARG A 134 15.70 19.69 -5.06
N GLY A 135 15.12 20.09 -3.92
CA GLY A 135 14.49 21.41 -3.77
C GLY A 135 13.29 21.61 -4.69
N ILE A 136 12.74 20.53 -5.23
CA ILE A 136 11.54 20.56 -6.07
C ILE A 136 10.38 20.61 -5.09
N ARG A 137 9.71 21.76 -5.03
CA ARG A 137 8.49 21.87 -4.25
C ARG A 137 7.51 20.83 -4.79
N SER A 138 7.21 19.81 -3.98
CA SER A 138 6.14 18.87 -4.28
C SER A 138 4.91 19.72 -4.61
N VAL A 139 4.25 19.39 -5.70
CA VAL A 139 3.01 20.04 -6.13
C VAL A 139 1.87 19.54 -5.24
N ASN A 140 2.08 19.58 -3.93
CA ASN A 140 1.08 19.28 -2.91
C ASN A 140 0.05 20.42 -2.84
N ARG A 141 -0.72 20.59 -3.93
CA ARG A 141 -1.79 21.59 -4.01
C ARG A 141 -2.92 21.32 -5.02
N MET A 142 -2.87 20.25 -5.82
CA MET A 142 -3.98 19.94 -6.75
C MET A 142 -4.92 18.83 -6.28
N MET A 143 -4.45 17.82 -5.55
CA MET A 143 -5.33 16.90 -4.82
C MET A 143 -5.26 17.19 -3.34
N VAL A 144 -6.44 17.39 -2.75
CA VAL A 144 -6.63 17.33 -1.30
C VAL A 144 -6.85 15.85 -0.99
N PHE A 145 -5.99 15.27 -0.15
CA PHE A 145 -6.20 13.91 0.33
C PHE A 145 -7.56 13.84 1.05
N PRO A 146 -8.41 12.81 0.81
CA PRO A 146 -9.74 12.76 1.41
C PRO A 146 -9.68 12.72 2.94
N ASP A 147 -10.60 13.41 3.61
CA ASP A 147 -10.70 13.40 5.07
C ASP A 147 -11.21 12.04 5.60
N GLU A 148 -12.00 11.31 4.81
CA GLU A 148 -12.60 10.02 5.16
C GLU A 148 -12.41 8.98 4.06
N PRO A 149 -12.32 7.67 4.40
CA PRO A 149 -12.25 6.62 3.41
C PRO A 149 -13.54 6.57 2.58
N SER A 150 -13.39 6.28 1.28
CA SER A 150 -14.53 6.07 0.40
C SER A 150 -15.25 4.73 0.66
N GLY A 151 -16.50 4.64 0.24
CA GLY A 151 -17.32 3.44 0.36
C GLY A 151 -18.08 3.33 1.68
N GLU A 152 -18.47 2.10 2.04
CA GLU A 152 -19.24 1.82 3.25
C GLU A 152 -18.34 1.26 4.35
N GLU A 153 -18.38 1.90 5.53
CA GLU A 153 -17.75 1.39 6.74
C GLU A 153 -18.34 0.02 7.11
N TRP A 154 -17.50 -0.86 7.63
CA TRP A 154 -17.84 -2.24 7.98
C TRP A 154 -17.76 -2.45 9.50
N LYS A 155 -18.39 -3.53 9.97
CA LYS A 155 -18.23 -4.02 11.34
C LYS A 155 -17.40 -5.29 11.31
N GLN A 156 -16.64 -5.55 12.38
CA GLN A 156 -15.80 -6.76 12.46
C GLN A 156 -16.58 -8.06 12.18
N GLU A 157 -17.84 -8.12 12.64
CA GLU A 157 -18.73 -9.27 12.45
C GLU A 157 -19.13 -9.52 10.98
N ASP A 158 -19.02 -8.51 10.12
CA ASP A 158 -19.30 -8.62 8.68
C ASP A 158 -18.11 -9.13 7.87
N LEU A 159 -16.88 -9.06 8.40
CA LEU A 159 -15.65 -9.38 7.66
C LEU A 159 -15.65 -10.80 7.05
N PRO A 160 -16.10 -11.87 7.73
CA PRO A 160 -16.18 -13.20 7.12
C PRO A 160 -17.14 -13.28 5.92
N ARG A 161 -18.13 -12.39 5.85
CA ARG A 161 -19.07 -12.29 4.72
C ARG A 161 -18.52 -11.40 3.60
N LEU A 162 -17.82 -10.31 3.96
CA LEU A 162 -17.26 -9.35 3.00
C LEU A 162 -15.98 -9.86 2.33
N LEU A 163 -15.13 -10.56 3.09
CA LEU A 163 -13.81 -11.03 2.69
C LEU A 163 -13.64 -12.51 3.08
N PRO A 164 -14.42 -13.43 2.51
CA PRO A 164 -14.47 -14.81 2.95
C PRO A 164 -13.14 -15.55 2.80
N ARG A 165 -12.35 -15.29 1.75
CA ARG A 165 -11.07 -15.99 1.52
C ARG A 165 -10.00 -15.50 2.48
N LEU A 166 -9.87 -14.19 2.65
CA LEU A 166 -8.96 -13.59 3.63
C LEU A 166 -9.35 -13.99 5.04
N SER A 167 -10.63 -13.89 5.41
CA SER A 167 -11.08 -14.24 6.77
C SER A 167 -10.83 -15.71 7.08
N ALA A 168 -11.03 -16.62 6.12
CA ALA A 168 -10.71 -18.03 6.29
C ALA A 168 -9.21 -18.30 6.42
N ARG A 169 -8.36 -17.50 5.74
CA ARG A 169 -6.90 -17.64 5.81
C ARG A 169 -6.32 -17.12 7.12
N TYR A 170 -6.80 -15.97 7.56
CA TYR A 170 -6.28 -15.23 8.72
C TYR A 170 -7.09 -15.48 10.00
N ASP A 171 -7.93 -16.52 10.02
CA ASP A 171 -8.76 -16.87 11.16
C ASP A 171 -7.88 -17.02 12.43
N PRO A 172 -8.10 -16.20 13.47
CA PRO A 172 -7.28 -16.19 14.66
C PRO A 172 -7.39 -17.46 15.50
N ASP A 173 -8.38 -18.32 15.24
CA ASP A 173 -8.56 -19.61 15.90
C ASP A 173 -7.91 -20.77 15.11
N LEU A 174 -7.29 -20.52 13.94
CA LEU A 174 -6.48 -21.52 13.23
C LEU A 174 -5.11 -21.73 13.92
N PRO A 175 -4.65 -22.98 14.07
CA PRO A 175 -3.33 -23.26 14.65
C PRO A 175 -2.20 -22.74 13.76
N ASP A 176 -1.14 -22.18 14.37
CA ASP A 176 -0.04 -21.47 13.68
C ASP A 176 0.66 -22.28 12.57
N GLU A 177 0.65 -23.62 12.64
CA GLU A 177 1.18 -24.50 11.60
C GLU A 177 0.40 -24.44 10.27
N MET A 178 -0.87 -24.00 10.29
CA MET A 178 -1.74 -23.92 9.11
C MET A 178 -1.78 -22.53 8.46
N ASP A 179 -1.26 -21.50 9.13
CA ASP A 179 -1.30 -20.10 8.69
C ASP A 179 -0.12 -19.73 7.75
N GLY A 180 0.93 -20.55 7.72
CA GLY A 180 2.05 -20.36 6.76
C GLY A 180 2.85 -19.06 6.96
N ARG A 181 2.66 -18.34 8.07
CA ARG A 181 3.51 -17.21 8.50
C ARG A 181 4.73 -17.75 9.23
N GLU A 182 5.93 -17.26 8.91
CA GLU A 182 7.11 -17.46 9.76
C GLU A 182 6.84 -16.88 11.14
N VAL A 183 7.22 -17.62 12.17
CA VAL A 183 6.97 -17.31 13.58
C VAL A 183 7.77 -16.07 13.97
N MET A 184 7.17 -14.88 13.89
CA MET A 184 7.71 -13.70 14.55
C MET A 184 7.42 -13.84 16.05
N ASP A 185 8.49 -14.05 16.82
CA ASP A 185 8.46 -14.50 18.21
C ASP A 185 7.62 -13.58 19.11
N GLY A 186 6.41 -14.02 19.45
CA GLY A 186 5.50 -13.36 20.38
C GLY A 186 4.11 -13.99 20.38
N PRO A 187 3.49 -14.27 21.55
CA PRO A 187 2.12 -14.77 21.57
C PRO A 187 1.17 -13.75 20.96
N ARG A 188 0.22 -14.19 20.11
CA ARG A 188 -0.91 -13.37 19.68
C ARG A 188 -1.67 -12.93 20.93
N VAL A 189 -1.36 -11.74 21.44
CA VAL A 189 -2.12 -11.17 22.53
C VAL A 189 -3.50 -10.94 21.95
N LYS A 190 -4.51 -11.71 22.40
CA LYS A 190 -5.92 -11.34 22.26
C LYS A 190 -6.07 -9.98 22.92
N ARG A 191 -5.84 -8.90 22.17
CA ARG A 191 -6.08 -7.55 22.65
C ARG A 191 -7.58 -7.41 22.70
N ARG A 192 -8.11 -7.66 23.91
CA ARG A 192 -9.50 -7.37 24.21
C ARG A 192 -9.76 -5.93 23.78
N PRO A 193 -10.89 -5.66 23.13
CA PRO A 193 -11.20 -4.31 22.73
C PRO A 193 -11.14 -3.35 23.92
N TRP A 194 -10.62 -2.14 23.68
CA TRP A 194 -10.35 -1.14 24.71
C TRP A 194 -11.60 -0.74 25.52
N TRP A 195 -12.81 -1.00 25.00
CA TRP A 195 -14.09 -0.79 25.70
C TRP A 195 -14.42 -1.83 26.78
N GLN A 196 -13.68 -2.94 26.90
CA GLN A 196 -13.92 -3.95 27.94
C GLN A 196 -13.26 -3.65 29.30
N PHE A 197 -12.50 -2.54 29.41
CA PHE A 197 -11.76 -2.18 30.63
C PHE A 197 -12.45 -1.11 31.50
N TRP A 198 -13.68 -0.68 31.17
CA TRP A 198 -14.46 0.25 31.98
C TRP A 198 -15.71 -0.45 32.55
N LYS A 199 -15.65 -0.80 33.84
CA LYS A 199 -16.81 -1.04 34.72
C LYS A 199 -16.59 -0.31 36.03
#